data_AF-A0A851WW40-F1
#
_entry.id   AF-A0A851WW40-F1
#
_cell.length_a   1.000
_cell.length_b   1.000
_cell.length_c   1.000
_cell.angle_alpha   90.00
_cell.angle_beta   90.00
_cell.angle_gamma   90.00
#
_symmetry.space_group_name_H-M   'P 1'
#
loop_
_entity.id
_entity.type
_entity.pdbx_description
1 polymer ?
#
loop_
_entity_poly.entity_id
_entity_poly.type
_entity_poly.pdbx_seq_one_letter_code
_entity_poly.pdbx_strand_id
1 'polypeptide(L)'
;PAARGPVARAPLAPTPRLHQRLLNPRPGKLPLESIQVVLEELRKNGNLEWLDKNKTSFLIMWKRPEEWGKLIYQWVSRNGLTNSVFTLYELASGDDTENEEFHGLDEAMLLRALQALQQEHKAEIITLDDGRGVKFF
;
A
#
# COMPACT_ATOMS: atom_id res chain seq x y z
N PRO A 1 -25.04 70.71 48.42
CA PRO A 1 -24.95 69.22 48.44
C PRO A 1 -24.59 68.68 47.05
N ALA A 2 -23.41 68.07 46.99
CA ALA A 2 -22.92 67.09 46.00
C ALA A 2 -23.02 67.42 44.50
N ALA A 3 -21.86 67.85 43.98
CA ALA A 3 -21.48 67.84 42.58
C ALA A 3 -21.51 66.45 41.95
N ARG A 4 -21.71 66.39 40.62
CA ARG A 4 -20.97 65.52 39.68
C ARG A 4 -21.30 65.94 38.24
N GLY A 5 -20.28 66.42 37.54
CA GLY A 5 -20.34 67.01 36.20
C GLY A 5 -20.47 65.98 35.07
N PRO A 6 -20.51 66.46 33.81
CA PRO A 6 -20.68 65.63 32.63
C PRO A 6 -19.44 64.75 32.42
N VAL A 7 -19.66 63.44 32.24
CA VAL A 7 -18.60 62.47 31.97
C VAL A 7 -18.11 62.69 30.53
N ALA A 8 -17.00 63.41 30.40
CA ALA A 8 -16.25 63.52 29.16
C ALA A 8 -15.65 62.15 28.80
N ARG A 9 -16.10 61.56 27.70
CA ARG A 9 -15.43 60.41 27.07
C ARG A 9 -14.25 60.93 26.26
N ALA A 10 -13.04 60.71 26.76
CA ALA A 10 -11.80 60.92 26.03
C ALA A 10 -11.68 59.95 24.83
N PRO A 11 -10.94 60.33 23.77
CA PRO A 11 -10.87 59.58 22.52
C PRO A 11 -9.94 58.36 22.64
N LEU A 12 -10.37 57.20 22.14
CA LEU A 12 -9.50 56.05 21.95
C LEU A 12 -8.69 56.28 20.66
N ALA A 13 -7.40 56.58 20.82
CA ALA A 13 -6.41 56.59 19.73
C ALA A 13 -6.18 55.17 19.17
N PRO A 14 -5.70 55.02 17.91
CA PRO A 14 -5.71 53.76 17.18
C PRO A 14 -4.46 52.93 17.45
N THR A 15 -4.59 51.60 17.50
CA THR A 15 -3.44 50.67 17.49
C THR A 15 -3.76 49.40 16.69
N PRO A 16 -2.73 48.68 16.19
CA PRO A 16 -2.61 48.42 14.76
C PRO A 16 -2.69 46.93 14.39
N ARG A 17 -2.84 46.69 13.08
CA ARG A 17 -2.23 45.62 12.28
C ARG A 17 -2.19 44.19 12.87
N LEU A 18 -3.02 43.33 12.29
CA LEU A 18 -2.55 42.04 11.74
C LEU A 18 -3.01 42.02 10.28
N HIS A 19 -2.26 42.61 9.35
CA HIS A 19 -1.29 41.88 8.51
C HIS A 19 -1.74 40.46 8.16
N GLN A 20 -2.17 40.35 6.90
CA GLN A 20 -2.18 39.18 6.03
C GLN A 20 -1.57 37.90 6.61
N ARG A 21 -2.32 36.81 6.55
CA ARG A 21 -1.81 35.63 5.84
C ARG A 21 -2.98 34.78 5.37
N LEU A 22 -3.08 34.68 4.05
CA LEU A 22 -3.95 33.77 3.33
C LEU A 22 -3.80 32.36 3.90
N LEU A 23 -4.70 31.92 4.78
CA LEU A 23 -4.92 30.50 5.01
C LEU A 23 -5.80 30.01 3.86
N ASN A 24 -5.19 29.93 2.68
CA ASN A 24 -5.75 29.15 1.60
C ASN A 24 -4.67 28.13 1.20
N PRO A 25 -4.48 27.04 1.96
CA PRO A 25 -3.83 25.88 1.40
C PRO A 25 -4.79 25.38 0.32
N ARG A 26 -4.53 25.73 -0.94
CA ARG A 26 -5.17 25.04 -2.06
C ARG A 26 -4.78 23.57 -1.90
N PRO A 27 -5.73 22.64 -1.71
CA PRO A 27 -5.38 21.23 -1.73
C PRO A 27 -5.08 20.92 -3.19
N GLY A 28 -3.82 20.65 -3.50
CA GLY A 28 -3.46 20.45 -4.89
C GLY A 28 -1.99 20.27 -5.07
N LYS A 29 -1.57 19.02 -4.91
CA LYS A 29 -0.24 18.46 -5.20
C LYS A 29 0.74 18.55 -4.03
N LEU A 30 1.09 17.37 -3.52
CA LEU A 30 2.25 17.20 -2.66
C LEU A 30 3.52 17.64 -3.42
N PRO A 31 4.47 18.34 -2.78
CA PRO A 31 5.76 18.62 -3.37
C PRO A 31 6.43 17.32 -3.83
N LEU A 32 7.18 17.37 -4.94
CA LEU A 32 7.85 16.19 -5.49
C LEU A 32 8.77 15.53 -4.46
N GLU A 33 9.45 16.33 -3.65
CA GLU A 33 10.31 15.85 -2.55
C GLU A 33 9.51 15.04 -1.52
N SER A 34 8.32 15.49 -1.14
CA SER A 34 7.45 14.76 -0.22
C SER A 34 6.94 13.46 -0.83
N ILE A 35 6.63 13.46 -2.13
CA ILE A 35 6.27 12.24 -2.85
C ILE A 35 7.44 11.26 -2.86
N GLN A 36 8.67 11.73 -3.12
CA GLN A 36 9.85 10.87 -3.09
C GLN A 36 10.10 10.26 -1.71
N VAL A 37 9.91 11.02 -0.63
CA VAL A 37 9.99 10.49 0.74
C VAL A 37 8.97 9.38 0.95
N VAL A 38 7.70 9.61 0.56
CA VAL A 38 6.65 8.59 0.71
C VAL A 38 6.96 7.35 -0.14
N LEU A 39 7.39 7.50 -1.39
CA LEU A 39 7.76 6.37 -2.26
C LEU A 39 8.95 5.60 -1.70
N GLU A 40 9.94 6.28 -1.11
CA GLU A 40 11.09 5.63 -0.48
C GLU A 40 10.69 4.89 0.80
N GLU A 41 9.79 5.45 1.61
CA GLU A 41 9.23 4.75 2.76
C GLU A 41 8.39 3.53 2.34
N LEU A 42 7.57 3.65 1.29
CA LEU A 42 6.84 2.51 0.72
C LEU A 42 7.79 1.42 0.19
N ARG A 43 8.91 1.83 -0.43
CA ARG A 43 9.96 0.91 -0.91
C ARG A 43 10.64 0.20 0.25
N LYS A 44 11.03 0.93 1.31
CA LYS A 44 11.62 0.34 2.54
C LYS A 44 10.66 -0.64 3.19
N ASN A 45 9.38 -0.32 3.16
CA ASN A 45 8.32 -1.20 3.63
C ASN A 45 8.00 -2.34 2.66
N GLY A 46 8.70 -2.52 1.54
CA GLY A 46 8.44 -3.64 0.60
C GLY A 46 7.11 -3.55 -0.15
N ASN A 47 6.39 -2.43 -0.03
CA ASN A 47 5.10 -2.19 -0.69
C ASN A 47 5.26 -1.47 -2.04
N LEU A 48 6.51 -1.16 -2.43
CA LEU A 48 6.82 -0.54 -3.70
C LEU A 48 8.03 -1.21 -4.34
N GLU A 49 7.88 -1.57 -5.61
CA GLU A 49 8.97 -2.05 -6.45
C GLU A 49 9.16 -1.15 -7.67
N TRP A 50 10.41 -0.76 -7.94
CA TRP A 50 10.75 -0.01 -9.14
C TRP A 50 10.85 -0.97 -10.33
N LEU A 51 10.07 -0.72 -11.37
CA LEU A 51 10.09 -1.52 -12.60
C LEU A 51 11.27 -1.12 -13.50
N ASP A 52 11.76 0.12 -13.34
CA ASP A 52 12.83 0.69 -14.14
C ASP A 52 14.01 1.16 -13.28
N LYS A 53 15.24 0.98 -13.81
CA LYS A 53 16.45 1.57 -13.21
C LYS A 53 16.40 3.09 -13.13
N ASN A 54 15.67 3.71 -14.04
CA ASN A 54 15.48 5.17 -14.10
C ASN A 54 14.46 5.68 -13.07
N LYS A 55 13.86 4.79 -12.26
CA LYS A 55 12.83 5.13 -11.26
C LYS A 55 11.69 5.97 -11.82
N THR A 56 11.32 5.70 -13.07
CA THR A 56 10.23 6.36 -13.78
C THR A 56 8.90 5.64 -13.59
N SER A 57 8.95 4.33 -13.39
CA SER A 57 7.79 3.45 -13.24
C SER A 57 7.94 2.59 -11.98
N PHE A 58 6.88 2.49 -11.18
CA PHE A 58 6.86 1.69 -9.97
C PHE A 58 5.52 0.97 -9.81
N LEU A 59 5.56 -0.19 -9.17
CA LEU A 59 4.38 -0.95 -8.76
C LEU A 59 4.13 -0.71 -7.28
N ILE A 60 2.95 -0.17 -6.93
CA ILE A 60 2.48 -0.12 -5.55
C ILE A 60 1.70 -1.39 -5.27
N MET A 61 2.10 -2.09 -4.22
CA MET A 61 1.49 -3.33 -3.76
C MET A 61 0.75 -3.05 -2.44
N TRP A 62 -0.54 -3.33 -2.42
CA TRP A 62 -1.39 -3.17 -1.23
C TRP A 62 -1.02 -4.16 -0.12
N LYS A 63 -0.56 -5.34 -0.54
CA LYS A 63 -0.04 -6.40 0.32
C LYS A 63 1.26 -6.92 -0.29
N ARG A 64 2.20 -7.31 0.56
CA ARG A 64 3.50 -7.79 0.10
C ARG A 64 3.37 -9.20 -0.51
N PRO A 65 4.24 -9.58 -1.46
CA PRO A 65 4.26 -10.94 -2.00
C PRO A 65 4.41 -12.01 -0.92
N GLU A 66 5.20 -11.76 0.13
CA GLU A 66 5.40 -12.70 1.23
C GLU A 66 4.11 -12.95 2.02
N GLU A 67 3.32 -11.90 2.24
CA GLU A 67 2.01 -11.99 2.90
C GLU A 67 1.00 -12.75 2.05
N TRP A 68 1.00 -12.52 0.73
CA TRP A 68 0.21 -13.30 -0.21
C TRP A 68 0.62 -14.78 -0.19
N GLY A 69 1.92 -15.06 -0.22
CA GLY A 69 2.45 -16.43 -0.14
C GLY A 69 1.99 -17.12 1.14
N LYS A 70 2.04 -16.41 2.28
CA LYS A 70 1.57 -16.93 3.56
C LYS A 70 0.07 -17.29 3.54
N LEU A 71 -0.78 -16.45 2.95
CA LEU A 71 -2.21 -16.77 2.80
C LEU A 71 -2.44 -18.02 1.96
N ILE A 72 -1.77 -18.11 0.81
CA ILE A 72 -1.87 -19.26 -0.09
C ILE A 72 -1.44 -20.53 0.65
N TYR A 73 -0.27 -20.49 1.31
CA TYR A 73 0.23 -21.63 2.08
C TYR A 73 -0.69 -22.01 3.24
N GLN A 74 -1.27 -21.03 3.94
CA GLN A 74 -2.26 -21.27 4.98
C GLN A 74 -3.51 -21.94 4.43
N TRP A 75 -4.01 -21.54 3.26
CA TRP A 75 -5.13 -22.23 2.60
C TRP A 75 -4.77 -23.67 2.23
N VAL A 76 -3.62 -23.90 1.58
CA VAL A 76 -3.14 -25.24 1.22
C VAL A 76 -3.04 -26.14 2.45
N SER A 77 -2.44 -25.63 3.53
CA SER A 77 -2.26 -26.37 4.79
C SER A 77 -3.59 -26.64 5.50
N ARG A 78 -4.51 -25.66 5.55
CA ARG A 78 -5.85 -25.82 6.17
C ARG A 78 -6.69 -26.89 5.46
N ASN A 79 -6.55 -27.01 4.14
CA ASN A 79 -7.28 -27.98 3.33
C ASN A 79 -6.57 -29.34 3.21
N GLY A 80 -5.40 -29.52 3.83
CA GLY A 80 -4.62 -30.77 3.72
C GLY A 80 -4.07 -31.03 2.32
N LEU A 81 -3.89 -29.99 1.52
CA LEU A 81 -3.41 -30.04 0.13
C LEU A 81 -1.89 -29.89 0.02
N THR A 82 -1.17 -29.96 1.15
CA THR A 82 0.29 -30.04 1.19
C THR A 82 0.77 -31.30 0.48
N ASN A 83 1.78 -31.21 -0.38
CA ASN A 83 2.25 -32.23 -1.34
C ASN A 83 1.45 -32.35 -2.66
N SER A 84 0.44 -31.51 -2.88
CA SER A 84 -0.25 -31.42 -4.17
C SER A 84 0.40 -30.39 -5.10
N VAL A 85 0.19 -30.60 -6.40
CA VAL A 85 0.58 -29.67 -7.47
C VAL A 85 -0.65 -28.88 -7.89
N PHE A 86 -0.50 -27.57 -8.07
CA PHE A 86 -1.51 -26.67 -8.58
C PHE A 86 -0.98 -25.88 -9.77
N THR A 87 -1.86 -25.52 -10.67
CA THR A 87 -1.62 -24.51 -11.70
C THR A 87 -1.85 -23.11 -11.13
N LEU A 88 -1.29 -22.09 -11.77
CA LEU A 88 -1.58 -20.69 -11.37
C LEU A 88 -3.07 -20.36 -11.50
N TYR A 89 -3.74 -20.95 -12.50
CA TYR A 89 -5.17 -20.78 -12.73
C TYR A 89 -6.01 -21.33 -11.58
N GLU A 90 -5.72 -22.55 -11.10
CA GLU A 90 -6.46 -23.13 -9.97
C GLU A 90 -6.34 -22.29 -8.70
N LEU A 91 -5.18 -21.65 -8.48
CA LEU A 91 -4.98 -20.79 -7.32
C LEU A 91 -5.72 -19.45 -7.45
N ALA A 92 -5.56 -18.77 -8.58
CA ALA A 92 -6.13 -17.42 -8.78
C ALA A 92 -7.61 -17.44 -9.16
N SER A 93 -8.09 -18.48 -9.86
CA SER A 93 -9.39 -18.49 -10.52
C SER A 93 -10.12 -19.82 -10.37
N GLY A 94 -9.67 -20.71 -9.49
CA GLY A 94 -10.36 -21.97 -9.21
C GLY A 94 -11.56 -21.80 -8.29
N ASP A 95 -12.56 -22.67 -8.45
CA ASP A 95 -13.78 -22.69 -7.64
C ASP A 95 -13.47 -22.89 -6.14
N ASP A 96 -12.42 -23.66 -5.83
CA ASP A 96 -12.00 -23.95 -4.45
C ASP A 96 -11.40 -22.72 -3.73
N THR A 97 -11.02 -21.68 -4.46
CA THR A 97 -10.39 -20.47 -3.90
C THR A 97 -11.31 -19.26 -3.89
N GLU A 98 -12.55 -19.34 -4.39
CA GLU A 98 -13.49 -18.21 -4.50
C GLU A 98 -13.69 -17.39 -3.21
N ASN A 99 -13.54 -18.04 -2.05
CA ASN A 99 -13.71 -17.40 -0.74
C ASN A 99 -12.41 -16.89 -0.11
N GLU A 100 -11.27 -17.06 -0.77
CA GLU A 100 -9.97 -16.63 -0.26
C GLU A 100 -9.58 -15.25 -0.81
N GLU A 101 -8.82 -14.49 -0.01
CA GLU A 101 -8.39 -13.12 -0.38
C GLU A 101 -7.52 -13.07 -1.65
N PHE A 102 -6.84 -14.18 -1.97
CA PHE A 102 -5.95 -14.27 -3.14
C PHE A 102 -6.68 -14.72 -4.41
N HIS A 103 -8.01 -14.91 -4.36
CA HIS A 103 -8.80 -15.13 -5.55
C HIS A 103 -8.82 -13.87 -6.43
N GLY A 104 -8.69 -14.05 -7.74
CA GLY A 104 -8.52 -12.99 -8.72
C GLY A 104 -7.17 -12.27 -8.64
N LEU A 105 -6.19 -12.81 -7.90
CA LEU A 105 -4.86 -12.20 -7.81
C LEU A 105 -4.18 -12.23 -9.18
N ASP A 106 -3.61 -11.09 -9.58
CA ASP A 106 -2.86 -10.97 -10.83
C ASP A 106 -1.71 -11.99 -10.88
N GLU A 107 -1.51 -12.60 -12.06
CA GLU A 107 -0.53 -13.67 -12.23
C GLU A 107 0.90 -13.24 -11.85
N ALA A 108 1.29 -11.99 -12.13
CA ALA A 108 2.62 -11.51 -11.78
C ALA A 108 2.77 -11.38 -10.25
N MET A 109 1.70 -10.99 -9.54
CA MET A 109 1.69 -10.94 -8.08
C MET A 109 1.68 -12.34 -7.46
N LEU A 110 0.90 -13.25 -8.03
CA LEU A 110 0.85 -14.66 -7.61
C LEU A 110 2.23 -15.30 -7.75
N LEU A 111 2.90 -15.09 -8.89
CA LEU A 111 4.25 -15.61 -9.10
C LEU A 111 5.26 -15.08 -8.08
N ARG A 112 5.21 -13.78 -7.77
CA ARG A 112 6.07 -13.18 -6.72
C ARG A 112 5.78 -13.81 -5.36
N ALA A 113 4.52 -14.06 -5.05
CA ALA A 113 4.11 -14.71 -3.81
C ALA A 113 4.61 -16.16 -3.72
N LEU A 114 4.53 -16.92 -4.82
CA LEU A 114 5.06 -18.28 -4.89
C LEU A 114 6.59 -18.30 -4.85
N GLN A 115 7.27 -17.31 -5.44
CA GLN A 115 8.72 -17.16 -5.33
C GLN A 115 9.17 -16.91 -3.89
N ALA A 116 8.42 -16.12 -3.12
CA ALA A 116 8.67 -15.95 -1.70
C ALA A 116 8.55 -17.28 -0.94
N LEU A 117 7.50 -18.07 -1.21
CA LEU A 117 7.36 -19.41 -0.62
C LEU A 117 8.47 -20.37 -1.04
N GLN A 118 8.98 -20.25 -2.26
CA GLN A 118 10.08 -21.06 -2.75
C GLN A 118 11.39 -20.73 -2.02
N GLN A 119 11.64 -19.45 -1.71
CA GLN A 119 12.77 -19.05 -0.87
C GLN A 119 12.66 -19.59 0.57
N GLU A 120 11.45 -19.80 1.05
CA GLU A 120 11.17 -20.42 2.36
C GLU A 120 11.16 -21.97 2.31
N HIS A 121 11.44 -22.59 1.16
CA HIS A 121 11.35 -24.05 0.95
C HIS A 121 9.96 -24.66 1.21
N LYS A 122 8.90 -23.86 1.09
CA LYS A 122 7.49 -24.29 1.26
C LYS A 122 6.80 -24.66 -0.05
N ALA A 123 7.35 -24.21 -1.17
CA ALA A 123 6.81 -24.49 -2.49
C ALA A 123 7.93 -24.56 -3.54
N GLU A 124 7.65 -25.17 -4.68
CA GLU A 124 8.54 -25.20 -5.84
C GLU A 124 7.74 -24.86 -7.09
N ILE A 125 8.16 -23.81 -7.80
CA ILE A 125 7.54 -23.40 -9.05
C ILE A 125 8.01 -24.34 -10.16
N ILE A 126 7.05 -24.95 -10.86
CA ILE A 126 7.27 -25.83 -11.99
C ILE A 126 6.94 -25.06 -13.26
N THR A 127 7.91 -24.96 -14.16
CA THR A 127 7.67 -24.40 -15.50
C THR A 127 7.54 -25.56 -16.48
N LEU A 128 6.39 -25.66 -17.14
CA LEU A 128 6.13 -26.60 -18.23
C LEU A 128 6.11 -25.84 -19.55
N ASP A 129 6.29 -26.57 -20.66
CA ASP A 129 6.33 -25.96 -22.01
C ASP A 129 5.05 -25.17 -22.35
N ASP A 130 3.91 -25.59 -21.80
CA ASP A 130 2.59 -24.99 -22.03
C ASP A 130 2.03 -24.19 -20.85
N GLY A 131 2.81 -23.99 -19.76
CA GLY A 131 2.30 -23.26 -18.60
C GLY A 131 3.16 -23.28 -17.35
N ARG A 132 2.63 -22.70 -16.26
CA ARG A 132 3.28 -22.65 -14.95
C ARG A 132 2.40 -23.31 -13.89
N GLY A 133 3.05 -24.11 -13.05
CA GLY A 133 2.46 -24.70 -11.87
C GLY A 133 3.34 -24.51 -10.65
N VAL A 134 2.87 -25.00 -9.51
CA VAL A 134 3.56 -24.97 -8.24
C VAL A 134 3.24 -26.21 -7.44
N LYS A 135 4.27 -26.80 -6.85
CA LYS A 135 4.14 -27.89 -5.87
C LYS A 135 4.33 -27.31 -4.48
N PHE A 136 3.42 -27.61 -3.56
CA PHE A 136 3.58 -27.23 -2.15
C PHE A 136 4.14 -28.38 -1.32
N PHE A 137 4.89 -28.06 -0.27
CA PHE A 137 5.48 -29.01 0.67
C PHE A 137 4.91 -28.86 2.08
#